data_AF-A0AAW0AGI9-F1
#
_entry.id   AF-A0AAW0AGI9-F1
#
_cell.length_a   1.000
_cell.length_b   1.000
_cell.length_c   1.000
_cell.angle_alpha   90.00
_cell.angle_beta   90.00
_cell.angle_gamma   90.00
#
_symmetry.space_group_name_H-M   'P 1'
#
loop_
_entity.id
_entity.type
_entity.pdbx_description
1 polymer ?
#
loop_
_entity_poly.entity_id
_entity_poly.type
_entity_poly.pdbx_seq_one_letter_code
_entity_poly.pdbx_strand_id
1 'polypeptide(L)'
;VIVQPIGVYNEPSLRSANSNTQAALKFVNFRATPVHLWWISFDAKRISYGTVAGHGGKMDMPTYLTHPWVITDDQSEEALGIWFPVPGKGLVVVT
;
A
#
# COMPACT_ATOMS: atom_id res chain seq x y z
N VAL A 1 4.08 13.86 2.52
CA VAL A 1 3.81 13.55 3.94
C VAL A 1 4.10 12.08 4.17
N ILE A 2 4.75 11.69 5.28
CA ILE A 2 4.93 10.26 5.60
C ILE A 2 3.60 9.70 6.10
N VAL A 3 3.17 8.59 5.51
CA VAL A 3 1.94 7.89 5.88
C VAL A 3 2.29 6.71 6.77
N GLN A 4 1.63 6.61 7.92
CA GLN A 4 1.83 5.51 8.87
C GLN A 4 0.89 4.34 8.55
N PRO A 5 1.33 3.09 8.78
CA PRO A 5 0.44 1.94 8.62
C PRO A 5 -0.61 1.91 9.72
N ILE A 6 -1.73 1.28 9.41
CA ILE A 6 -2.62 0.68 10.39
C ILE A 6 -2.34 -0.83 10.46
N GLY A 7 -2.78 -1.46 11.56
CA GLY A 7 -2.56 -2.88 11.78
C GLY A 7 -3.28 -3.76 10.76
N VAL A 8 -2.62 -4.85 10.37
CA VAL A 8 -3.12 -5.83 9.38
C VAL A 8 -4.42 -6.53 9.78
N TYR A 9 -4.72 -6.58 11.08
CA TYR A 9 -5.98 -7.12 11.60
C TYR A 9 -7.22 -6.34 11.13
N ASN A 10 -7.05 -5.11 10.62
CA ASN A 10 -8.17 -4.34 10.08
C ASN A 10 -8.60 -4.83 8.69
N GLU A 11 -7.71 -5.53 7.95
CA GLU A 11 -7.93 -5.86 6.54
C GLU A 11 -9.31 -6.44 6.21
N PRO A 12 -9.88 -7.40 6.99
CA PRO A 12 -11.18 -7.99 6.68
C PRO A 12 -12.34 -6.99 6.67
N SER A 13 -12.18 -5.83 7.32
CA SER A 13 -13.18 -4.77 7.38
C SER A 13 -13.00 -3.68 6.32
N LEU A 14 -11.93 -3.76 5.51
CA LEU A 14 -11.55 -2.71 4.58
C LEU A 14 -11.96 -3.04 3.15
N ARG A 15 -12.34 -1.99 2.43
CA ARG A 15 -12.54 -1.97 0.98
C ARG A 15 -12.48 -0.54 0.49
N SER A 16 -12.21 -0.37 -0.79
CA SER A 16 -12.31 0.96 -1.41
C SER A 16 -13.75 1.47 -1.40
N ALA A 17 -13.95 2.77 -1.15
CA ALA A 17 -15.29 3.37 -1.11
C ALA A 17 -15.67 4.06 -2.43
N ASN A 18 -14.76 4.86 -3.00
CA ASN A 18 -14.96 5.56 -4.28
C ASN A 18 -13.61 6.00 -4.89
N SER A 19 -13.67 6.60 -6.08
CA SER A 19 -12.52 7.15 -6.80
C SER A 19 -12.70 8.64 -7.12
N ASN A 20 -13.34 9.41 -6.23
CA ASN A 20 -13.70 10.80 -6.51
C ASN A 20 -12.55 11.78 -6.23
N THR A 21 -11.63 11.43 -5.33
CA THR A 21 -10.51 12.28 -4.93
C THR A 21 -9.20 11.61 -5.28
N GLN A 22 -8.50 12.15 -6.27
CA GLN A 22 -7.18 11.67 -6.67
C GLN A 22 -6.17 11.84 -5.54
N ALA A 23 -5.29 10.85 -5.40
CA ALA A 23 -4.15 10.86 -4.50
C ALA A 23 -2.98 10.14 -5.15
N ALA A 24 -1.82 10.20 -4.52
CA ALA A 24 -0.65 9.43 -4.94
C ALA A 24 0.11 8.92 -3.73
N LEU A 25 0.65 7.71 -3.84
CA LEU A 25 1.62 7.17 -2.90
C LEU A 25 2.96 7.02 -3.60
N LYS A 26 4.04 7.25 -2.86
CA LYS A 26 5.38 6.80 -3.22
C LYS A 26 5.80 5.74 -2.22
N PHE A 27 5.96 4.51 -2.68
CA PHE A 27 6.48 3.43 -1.86
C PHE A 27 8.00 3.45 -1.91
N VAL A 28 8.64 3.28 -0.76
CA VAL A 28 10.07 3.09 -0.62
C VAL A 28 10.31 1.91 0.30
N ASN A 29 10.94 0.86 -0.21
CA ASN A 29 11.21 -0.35 0.53
C ASN A 29 12.66 -0.39 1.01
N PHE A 30 12.88 -0.12 2.30
CA PHE A 30 14.20 -0.24 2.93
C PHE A 30 14.48 -1.62 3.53
N ARG A 31 13.54 -2.57 3.44
CA ARG A 31 13.78 -3.97 3.79
C ARG A 31 14.79 -4.59 2.83
N ALA A 32 15.48 -5.64 3.27
CA ALA A 32 16.36 -6.41 2.39
C ALA A 32 15.57 -7.23 1.37
N THR A 33 14.37 -7.70 1.73
CA THR A 33 13.51 -8.49 0.85
C THR A 33 12.57 -7.60 0.02
N PRO A 34 12.17 -8.04 -1.19
CA PRO A 34 11.12 -7.38 -1.96
C PRO A 34 9.79 -7.37 -1.20
N VAL A 35 8.94 -6.40 -1.52
CA VAL A 35 7.58 -6.32 -1.02
C VAL A 35 6.59 -6.23 -2.17
N HIS A 36 5.40 -6.77 -1.97
CA HIS A 36 4.33 -6.75 -2.94
C HIS A 36 3.28 -5.71 -2.59
N LEU A 37 2.83 -4.93 -3.57
CA LEU A 37 1.83 -3.90 -3.39
C LEU A 37 0.45 -4.41 -3.82
N TRP A 38 -0.50 -4.36 -2.90
CA TRP A 38 -1.88 -4.78 -3.14
C TRP A 38 -2.84 -3.63 -2.87
N TRP A 39 -3.71 -3.34 -3.83
CA TRP A 39 -4.85 -2.48 -3.62
C TRP A 39 -6.06 -3.32 -3.14
N ILE A 40 -6.76 -2.90 -2.10
CA ILE A 40 -8.05 -3.52 -1.73
C ILE A 40 -9.17 -2.88 -2.56
N SER A 41 -9.76 -3.66 -3.47
CA SER A 41 -10.81 -3.22 -4.38
C SER A 41 -12.12 -2.86 -3.68
N PHE A 42 -13.10 -2.40 -4.46
CA PHE A 42 -14.46 -2.11 -3.98
C PHE A 42 -15.17 -3.35 -3.42
N ASP A 43 -14.80 -4.54 -3.92
CA ASP A 43 -15.36 -5.85 -3.53
C ASP A 43 -14.52 -6.54 -2.44
N ALA A 44 -13.69 -5.79 -1.72
CA ALA A 44 -12.80 -6.29 -0.66
C ALA A 44 -11.80 -7.37 -1.14
N LYS A 45 -11.36 -7.32 -2.40
CA LYS A 45 -10.35 -8.23 -2.95
C LYS A 45 -9.02 -7.51 -3.13
N ARG A 46 -7.90 -8.21 -2.86
CA ARG A 46 -6.56 -7.72 -3.19
C ARG A 46 -6.35 -7.75 -4.71
N ILE A 47 -5.89 -6.64 -5.26
CA ILE A 47 -5.49 -6.48 -6.67
C ILE A 47 -4.00 -6.14 -6.67
N SER A 48 -3.20 -6.97 -7.33
CA SER A 48 -1.75 -6.78 -7.42
C SER A 48 -1.39 -5.59 -8.28
N TYR A 49 -0.41 -4.81 -7.83
CA TYR A 49 0.26 -3.76 -8.59
C TYR A 49 1.76 -4.02 -8.75
N GLY A 50 2.22 -5.25 -8.45
CA GLY A 50 3.60 -5.67 -8.59
C GLY A 50 4.44 -5.43 -7.34
N THR A 51 5.75 -5.57 -7.53
CA THR A 51 6.74 -5.66 -6.44
C THR A 51 7.67 -4.45 -6.41
N VAL A 52 8.09 -4.08 -5.20
CA VAL A 52 9.14 -3.09 -4.95
C VAL A 52 10.36 -3.82 -4.43
N ALA A 53 11.45 -3.77 -5.18
CA ALA A 53 12.72 -4.36 -4.79
C ALA A 53 13.17 -3.88 -3.40
N GLY A 54 13.89 -4.73 -2.67
CA GLY A 54 14.53 -4.35 -1.41
C GLY A 54 15.63 -3.30 -1.59
N HIS A 55 16.31 -2.97 -0.51
CA HIS A 55 17.49 -2.10 -0.49
C HIS A 55 17.24 -0.68 -1.05
N GLY A 56 16.06 -0.12 -0.78
CA GLY A 56 15.67 1.24 -1.16
C GLY A 56 14.94 1.35 -2.49
N GLY A 57 14.41 0.24 -3.02
CA GLY A 57 13.55 0.25 -4.21
C GLY A 57 12.34 1.16 -4.04
N LYS A 58 11.84 1.72 -5.15
CA LYS A 58 10.80 2.75 -5.15
C LYS A 58 9.76 2.50 -6.23
N MET A 59 8.52 2.83 -5.92
CA MET A 59 7.43 2.82 -6.89
C MET A 59 6.46 3.97 -6.61
N ASP A 60 6.21 4.80 -7.62
CA ASP A 60 5.18 5.83 -7.57
C ASP A 60 3.85 5.22 -8.02
N MET A 61 2.78 5.52 -7.29
CA MET A 61 1.48 4.91 -7.46
C MET A 61 0.36 5.97 -7.44
N PRO A 62 -0.17 6.35 -8.61
CA PRO A 62 -1.43 7.09 -8.69
C PRO A 62 -2.58 6.25 -8.11
N THR A 63 -3.41 6.85 -7.26
CA THR A 63 -4.51 6.15 -6.57
C THR A 63 -5.58 7.15 -6.15
N TYR A 64 -6.47 6.76 -5.24
CA TYR A 64 -7.55 7.61 -4.73
C TYR A 64 -7.60 7.58 -3.20
N LEU A 65 -8.12 8.65 -2.61
CA LEU A 65 -8.05 8.88 -1.16
C LEU A 65 -8.62 7.72 -0.32
N THR A 66 -9.65 7.03 -0.83
CA THR A 66 -10.32 5.94 -0.11
C THR A 66 -9.75 4.55 -0.37
N HIS A 67 -8.69 4.44 -1.16
CA HIS A 67 -8.13 3.15 -1.59
C HIS A 67 -7.14 2.62 -0.54
N PRO A 68 -7.44 1.53 0.18
CA PRO A 68 -6.48 0.93 1.10
C PRO A 68 -5.41 0.17 0.32
N TRP A 69 -4.17 0.27 0.77
CA TRP A 69 -3.03 -0.45 0.22
C TRP A 69 -2.43 -1.40 1.25
N VAL A 70 -2.45 -2.69 0.97
CA VAL A 70 -1.78 -3.72 1.78
C VAL A 70 -0.41 -3.96 1.17
N ILE A 71 0.61 -4.00 2.01
CA ILE A 71 1.96 -4.39 1.59
C ILE A 71 2.28 -5.72 2.25
N THR A 72 2.70 -6.69 1.45
CA THR A 72 3.16 -7.98 1.95
C THR A 72 4.65 -8.18 1.70
N ASP A 73 5.30 -8.99 2.52
CA ASP A 73 6.57 -9.58 2.11
C ASP A 73 6.34 -10.46 0.88
N ASP A 74 7.19 -10.33 -0.14
CA ASP A 74 7.02 -11.05 -1.41
C ASP A 74 7.41 -12.54 -1.32
N GLN A 75 8.14 -12.94 -0.27
CA GLN A 75 8.55 -14.34 -0.06
C GLN A 75 7.61 -15.07 0.89
N SER A 76 7.26 -14.47 2.04
CA SER A 76 6.41 -15.12 3.04
C SER A 76 4.92 -14.88 2.85
N GLU A 77 4.54 -13.95 1.97
CA GLU A 77 3.17 -13.43 1.79
C GLU A 77 2.57 -12.77 3.05
N GLU A 78 3.36 -12.60 4.11
CA GLU A 78 2.94 -11.96 5.35
C GLU A 78 2.62 -10.49 5.11
N ALA A 79 1.47 -10.03 5.61
CA ALA A 79 1.10 -8.63 5.57
C ALA A 79 1.97 -7.83 6.57
N LEU A 80 2.63 -6.80 6.06
CA LEU A 80 3.50 -5.91 6.85
C LEU A 80 2.75 -4.68 7.36
N GLY A 81 1.66 -4.30 6.70
CA GLY A 81 0.83 -3.18 7.09
C GLY A 81 -0.18 -2.79 6.03
N ILE A 82 -1.06 -1.86 6.41
CA ILE A 82 -2.05 -1.29 5.51
C ILE A 82 -1.93 0.23 5.56
N TRP A 83 -1.88 0.89 4.40
CA TRP A 83 -1.78 2.34 4.29
C TRP A 83 -2.99 2.92 3.58
N PHE A 84 -3.47 4.04 4.11
CA PHE A 84 -4.44 4.89 3.42
C PHE A 84 -3.73 6.08 2.79
N PRO A 85 -4.02 6.42 1.53
CA PRO A 85 -3.57 7.65 0.93
C PRO A 85 -4.01 8.86 1.75
N VAL A 86 -3.25 9.94 1.62
CA VAL A 86 -3.60 11.27 2.14
C VAL A 86 -3.85 12.20 0.96
N PRO A 87 -4.55 13.34 1.14
CA PRO A 87 -4.72 14.30 0.05
C PRO A 87 -3.36 14.71 -0.56
N GLY A 88 -3.28 14.67 -1.89
CA GLY A 88 -2.02 14.91 -2.61
C GLY A 88 -1.10 13.69 -2.61
N LYS A 89 0.19 13.89 -2.24
CA LYS A 89 1.23 12.85 -2.31
C LYS A 89 1.72 12.38 -0.93
N GLY A 90 1.46 11.11 -0.63
CA GLY A 90 1.98 10.39 0.52
C GLY A 90 3.29 9.66 0.22
N LEU A 91 4.14 9.50 1.24
CA LEU A 91 5.34 8.67 1.23
C LEU A 91 5.09 7.51 2.19
N VAL A 92 5.17 6.28 1.67
CA VAL A 92 5.11 5.04 2.44
C VAL A 92 6.52 4.49 2.52
N VAL A 93 7.01 4.32 3.74
CA VAL A 93 8.32 3.74 4.01
C VAL A 93 8.11 2.38 4.64
N VAL A 94 8.64 1.34 4.01
CA VAL A 94 8.55 -0.05 4.46
C VAL A 94 9.91 -0.44 5.02
N THR A 95 9.95 -0.86 6.28
CA THR A 95 11.16 -1.18 7.05
C THR A 95 11.05 -2.51 7.75
#